data_AF-A0A7S3HX72-F1
#
_entry.id   AF-A0A7S3HX72-F1
#
_cell.length_a   1.000
_cell.length_b   1.000
_cell.length_c   1.000
_cell.angle_alpha   90.00
_cell.angle_beta   90.00
_cell.angle_gamma   90.00
#
_symmetry.space_group_name_H-M   'P 1'
#
loop_
_entity.id
_entity.type
_entity.pdbx_description
1 polymer ?
#
loop_
_entity_poly.entity_id
_entity_poly.type
_entity_poly.pdbx_seq_one_letter_code
_entity_poly.pdbx_strand_id
1 'polypeptide(L)'
;MGQLWLSFQVLFQSSMITFAFIMRRPHESKASWAIELMNELFLLMLQYHLFTFTDLVQPAETRVLMGLSCVGFTALSILINLIANAVVIGKALVLQCKRQSNRFRAWQ
;
A
#
# COMPACT_ATOMS: atom_id res chain seq x y z
N MET A 1 10.36 -14.10 24.36
CA MET A 1 11.15 -14.54 23.17
C MET A 1 10.30 -14.94 21.98
N GLY A 2 9.21 -15.72 22.13
CA GLY A 2 8.39 -16.17 21.00
C GLY A 2 7.80 -15.04 20.13
N GLN A 3 7.32 -13.95 20.74
CA GLN A 3 6.73 -12.82 20.01
C GLN A 3 7.72 -12.12 19.07
N LEU A 4 8.96 -11.92 19.53
CA LEU A 4 10.01 -11.25 18.74
C LEU A 4 10.45 -12.10 17.55
N TRP A 5 10.54 -13.42 17.74
CA TRP A 5 10.83 -14.37 16.66
C TRP A 5 9.73 -14.35 15.58
N LEU A 6 8.46 -14.33 15.99
CA LEU A 6 7.33 -14.22 15.06
C LEU A 6 7.39 -12.92 14.26
N SER A 7 7.64 -11.77 14.91
CA SER A 7 7.77 -10.50 14.19
C SER A 7 8.91 -10.49 13.19
N PHE A 8 10.05 -11.11 13.53
CA PHE A 8 11.19 -11.26 12.62
C PHE A 8 10.86 -12.16 11.43
N GLN A 9 10.20 -13.29 11.67
CA GLN A 9 9.77 -14.21 10.63
C GLN A 9 8.78 -13.54 9.65
N VAL A 10 7.82 -12.77 10.15
CA VAL A 10 6.83 -12.05 9.33
C VAL A 10 7.51 -11.00 8.46
N LEU A 11 8.45 -10.23 9.03
CA LEU A 11 9.20 -9.21 8.28
C LEU A 11 10.03 -9.85 7.16
N PHE A 12 10.69 -10.97 7.45
CA PHE A 12 11.45 -11.73 6.46
C PHE A 12 10.55 -12.25 5.33
N GLN A 13 9.42 -12.90 5.64
CA GLN A 13 8.48 -13.40 4.65
C GLN A 13 7.94 -12.27 3.75
N SER A 14 7.60 -11.13 4.34
CA SER A 14 7.08 -9.98 3.59
C SER A 14 8.13 -9.36 2.68
N SER A 15 9.40 -9.29 3.12
CA SER A 15 10.51 -8.86 2.26
C SER A 15 10.74 -9.81 1.07
N MET A 16 10.61 -11.13 1.28
CA MET A 16 10.73 -12.11 0.21
C MET A 16 9.60 -11.97 -0.83
N ILE A 17 8.37 -11.73 -0.37
CA ILE A 17 7.22 -11.50 -1.25
C ILE A 17 7.44 -10.23 -2.09
N THR A 18 7.85 -9.14 -1.45
CA THR A 18 8.16 -7.88 -2.14
C THR A 18 9.24 -8.09 -3.21
N PHE A 19 10.32 -8.80 -2.86
CA PHE A 19 11.40 -9.12 -3.79
C PHE A 19 10.91 -9.98 -4.97
N ALA A 20 10.10 -10.99 -4.72
CA ALA A 20 9.50 -11.83 -5.76
C ALA A 20 8.61 -11.00 -6.71
N PHE A 21 7.85 -10.03 -6.17
CA PHE A 21 7.03 -9.11 -6.95
C PHE A 21 7.86 -8.21 -7.90
N ILE A 22 8.99 -7.70 -7.41
CA ILE A 22 9.93 -6.90 -8.20
C ILE A 22 10.49 -7.73 -9.36
N MET A 23 10.85 -8.99 -9.10
CA MET A 23 11.45 -9.88 -10.09
C MET A 23 10.46 -10.36 -11.15
N ARG A 24 9.22 -10.70 -10.76
CA ARG A 24 8.25 -11.32 -11.66
C ARG A 24 7.39 -10.34 -12.44
N ARG A 25 7.22 -9.10 -11.97
CA ARG A 25 6.35 -8.07 -12.59
C ARG A 25 5.01 -8.64 -13.12
N PRO A 26 4.13 -9.11 -12.23
CA PRO A 26 2.97 -9.93 -12.62
C PRO A 26 1.86 -9.18 -13.37
N HIS A 27 1.86 -7.84 -13.39
CA HIS A 27 0.80 -7.06 -14.04
C HIS A 27 1.24 -6.57 -15.42
N GLU A 28 0.33 -6.66 -16.39
CA GLU A 28 0.52 -6.11 -17.74
C GLU A 28 0.58 -4.57 -17.73
N SER A 29 -0.19 -3.93 -16.85
CA SER A 29 -0.22 -2.48 -16.70
C SER A 29 0.87 -2.00 -15.74
N LYS A 30 1.76 -1.13 -16.24
CA LYS A 30 2.79 -0.45 -15.43
C LYS A 30 2.21 0.29 -14.22
N ALA A 31 1.02 0.88 -14.37
CA ALA A 31 0.36 1.61 -13.28
C ALA A 31 -0.16 0.66 -12.19
N SER A 32 -0.75 -0.47 -12.58
CA SER A 32 -1.21 -1.49 -11.64
C SER A 32 -0.04 -2.08 -10.86
N TRP A 33 1.05 -2.40 -11.56
CA TRP A 33 2.27 -2.88 -10.93
C TRP A 33 2.88 -1.87 -9.96
N ALA A 34 2.93 -0.58 -10.33
CA ALA A 34 3.49 0.46 -9.47
C ALA A 34 2.68 0.66 -8.19
N ILE A 35 1.34 0.64 -8.27
CA ILE A 35 0.46 0.76 -7.10
C ILE A 35 0.64 -0.45 -6.17
N GLU A 36 0.66 -1.67 -6.72
CA GLU A 36 0.83 -2.89 -5.94
C GLU A 36 2.20 -2.91 -5.24
N LEU A 37 3.28 -2.62 -5.98
CA LEU A 37 4.63 -2.56 -5.42
C LEU A 37 4.73 -1.50 -4.32
N MET A 38 4.11 -0.34 -4.52
CA MET A 38 4.08 0.71 -3.50
C MET A 38 3.32 0.26 -2.25
N ASN A 39 2.19 -0.45 -2.40
CA ASN A 39 1.46 -1.02 -1.26
C ASN A 39 2.30 -2.05 -0.49
N GLU A 40 3.01 -2.93 -1.17
CA GLU A 40 3.94 -3.88 -0.55
C GLU A 40 5.08 -3.17 0.21
N LEU A 41 5.65 -2.10 -0.36
CA LEU A 41 6.65 -1.27 0.31
C LEU A 41 6.09 -0.58 1.56
N PHE A 42 4.87 -0.05 1.50
CA PHE A 42 4.22 0.52 2.68
C PHE A 42 3.96 -0.54 3.75
N LEU A 43 3.51 -1.74 3.36
CA LEU A 43 3.29 -2.84 4.28
C LEU A 43 4.60 -3.26 4.98
N LEU A 44 5.69 -3.37 4.23
CA LEU A 44 7.01 -3.68 4.79
C LEU A 44 7.49 -2.60 5.77
N MET A 45 7.29 -1.32 5.42
CA MET A 45 7.61 -0.19 6.30
C MET A 45 6.77 -0.19 7.57
N LEU A 46 5.47 -0.50 7.47
CA LEU A 46 4.60 -0.60 8.64
C LEU A 46 5.00 -1.78 9.54
N GLN A 47 5.32 -2.93 8.97
CA GLN A 47 5.84 -4.07 9.73
C GLN A 47 7.15 -3.73 10.44
N TYR A 48 8.04 -2.98 9.80
CA TYR A 48 9.25 -2.47 10.45
C TYR A 48 8.91 -1.57 11.64
N HIS A 49 8.00 -0.61 11.50
CA HIS A 49 7.58 0.24 12.62
C HIS A 49 6.91 -0.57 13.75
N LEU A 50 6.09 -1.58 13.43
CA LEU A 50 5.52 -2.47 14.43
C LEU A 50 6.61 -3.32 15.13
N PHE A 51 7.66 -3.70 14.41
CA PHE A 51 8.81 -4.38 14.98
C PHE A 51 9.59 -3.48 15.95
N THR A 52 9.75 -2.19 15.68
CA THR A 52 10.42 -1.26 16.60
C THR A 52 9.64 -0.99 17.89
N PHE A 53 8.34 -1.30 17.92
CA PHE A 53 7.52 -1.27 19.13
C PHE A 53 7.68 -2.48 20.05
N THR A 54 8.45 -3.50 19.65
CA THR A 54 8.82 -4.61 20.54
C THR A 54 9.82 -4.15 21.60
N ASP A 55 10.14 -5.02 22.57
CA ASP A 55 11.05 -4.74 23.69
C ASP A 55 12.51 -4.37 23.28
N LEU A 56 12.78 -4.27 21.97
CA LEU A 56 14.08 -3.88 21.41
C LEU A 56 14.41 -2.38 21.59
N VAL A 57 13.40 -1.51 21.57
CA VAL A 57 13.60 -0.07 21.77
C VAL A 57 13.23 0.25 23.22
N GLN A 58 14.20 0.48 24.09
CA GLN A 58 13.96 0.75 25.51
C GLN A 58 13.56 2.21 25.85
N PRO A 59 14.06 3.26 25.17
CA PRO A 59 13.72 4.63 25.54
C PRO A 59 12.27 4.96 25.18
N ALA A 60 11.51 5.50 26.15
CA ALA A 60 10.12 5.90 25.96
C ALA A 60 9.96 6.99 24.89
N GLU A 61 10.87 7.96 24.86
CA GLU A 61 10.87 9.05 23.89
C GLU A 61 11.02 8.55 22.44
N THR A 62 11.94 7.60 22.21
CA THR A 62 12.13 6.99 20.90
C THR A 62 10.90 6.23 20.43
N ARG A 63 10.18 5.55 21.33
CA ARG A 63 8.93 4.86 21.00
C ARG A 63 7.84 5.84 20.54
N VAL A 64 7.72 7.00 21.19
CA VAL A 64 6.76 8.03 20.80
C VAL A 64 7.08 8.56 19.39
N LEU A 65 8.35 8.87 19.12
CA LEU A 65 8.77 9.35 17.80
C LEU A 65 8.52 8.31 16.69
N MET A 66 8.85 7.05 16.97
CA MET A 66 8.57 5.93 16.05
C MET A 66 7.06 5.73 15.83
N GLY A 67 6.23 5.98 16.84
CA GLY A 67 4.78 5.96 16.70
C GLY A 67 4.21 7.05 15.83
N LEU A 68 4.69 8.28 16.00
CA LEU A 68 4.31 9.39 15.13
C LEU A 68 4.73 9.12 13.68
N SER A 69 5.91 8.55 13.46
CA SER A 69 6.35 8.10 12.14
C SER A 69 5.40 7.05 11.56
N CYS A 70 5.05 6.01 12.34
CA CYS A 70 4.12 4.96 11.91
C CYS A 70 2.73 5.51 11.52
N VAL A 71 2.18 6.43 12.31
CA VAL A 71 0.92 7.11 12.01
C VAL A 71 1.03 7.93 10.73
N GLY A 72 2.14 8.67 10.55
CA GLY A 72 2.41 9.44 9.34
C GLY A 72 2.47 8.58 8.08
N PHE A 73 3.21 7.47 8.13
CA PHE A 73 3.29 6.50 7.02
C PHE A 73 1.93 5.87 6.71
N THR A 74 1.14 5.54 7.74
CA THR A 74 -0.21 4.99 7.58
C THR A 74 -1.13 6.01 6.89
N ALA A 75 -1.14 7.26 7.36
CA ALA A 75 -1.95 8.32 6.78
C ALA A 75 -1.56 8.59 5.31
N LEU A 76 -0.26 8.59 5.01
CA LEU A 76 0.24 8.74 3.64
C LEU A 76 -0.20 7.58 2.73
N SER A 77 -0.08 6.34 3.21
CA SER A 77 -0.52 5.15 2.46
C SER A 77 -2.02 5.20 2.14
N ILE A 78 -2.85 5.59 3.12
CA ILE A 78 -4.29 5.78 2.94
C ILE A 78 -4.57 6.87 1.91
N LEU A 79 -3.89 8.02 2.02
CA LEU A 79 -4.08 9.14 1.10
C LEU A 79 -3.77 8.75 -0.35
N ILE A 80 -2.66 8.03 -0.58
CA ILE A 80 -2.29 7.60 -1.93
C ILE A 80 -3.31 6.60 -2.48
N ASN A 81 -3.77 5.64 -1.67
CA ASN A 81 -4.80 4.69 -2.08
C ASN A 81 -6.14 5.37 -2.38
N LEU A 82 -6.52 6.40 -1.61
CA LEU A 82 -7.71 7.21 -1.89
C LEU A 82 -7.60 7.94 -3.22
N ILE A 83 -6.45 8.57 -3.50
CA ILE A 83 -6.19 9.26 -4.78
C ILE A 83 -6.25 8.28 -5.94
N ALA A 84 -5.58 7.11 -5.82
CA ALA A 84 -5.59 6.08 -6.85
C ALA A 84 -7.02 5.60 -7.16
N ASN A 85 -7.81 5.32 -6.12
CA ASN A 85 -9.21 4.94 -6.26
C ASN A 85 -10.07 6.04 -6.90
N ALA A 86 -9.90 7.30 -6.48
CA ALA A 86 -10.63 8.42 -7.05
C ALA A 86 -10.35 8.59 -8.56
N VAL A 87 -9.11 8.39 -8.99
CA VAL A 87 -8.72 8.43 -10.41
C VAL A 87 -9.37 7.29 -11.20
N VAL A 88 -9.39 6.07 -10.65
CA VAL A 88 -10.01 4.91 -11.31
C VAL A 88 -11.52 5.10 -11.45
N ILE A 89 -12.19 5.50 -10.36
CA ILE A 89 -13.64 5.77 -10.36
C ILE A 89 -13.97 6.91 -11.32
N GLY A 90 -13.21 8.01 -11.30
CA GLY A 90 -13.41 9.14 -12.20
C GLY A 90 -13.32 8.75 -13.67
N LYS A 91 -12.31 7.96 -14.06
CA LYS A 91 -12.17 7.44 -15.43
C LYS A 91 -13.33 6.52 -15.81
N ALA A 92 -13.74 5.64 -14.90
CA ALA A 92 -14.87 4.73 -15.13
C ALA A 92 -16.18 5.49 -15.34
N LEU A 93 -16.45 6.51 -14.52
CA LEU A 93 -17.64 7.37 -14.65
C LEU A 93 -17.65 8.12 -15.98
N VAL A 94 -16.53 8.73 -16.39
CA VAL A 94 -16.43 9.42 -17.69
C VAL A 94 -16.73 8.48 -18.85
N LEU A 95 -16.20 7.25 -18.81
CA LEU A 95 -16.47 6.23 -19.83
C LEU A 95 -17.94 5.81 -19.85
N GLN A 96 -18.58 5.66 -18.68
CA GLN A 96 -20.00 5.34 -18.57
C GLN A 96 -20.87 6.47 -19.14
N CYS A 97 -20.59 7.72 -18.79
CA CYS A 97 -21.29 8.88 -19.35
C CYS A 97 -21.16 8.95 -20.88
N LYS A 98 -19.95 8.71 -21.41
CA LYS A 98 -19.73 8.68 -22.87
C LYS A 98 -20.49 7.55 -23.55
N ARG A 99 -20.55 6.35 -22.95
CA ARG A 99 -21.32 5.21 -23.47
C ARG A 99 -22.82 5.49 -23.48
N GLN A 100 -23.35 6.11 -22.43
CA GLN A 100 -24.76 6.50 -22.37
C GLN A 100 -25.09 7.58 -23.42
N SER A 101 -24.24 8.59 -23.56
CA SER A 101 -24.41 9.63 -24.59
C SER A 101 -24.43 9.05 -26.01
N ASN A 102 -23.50 8.13 -26.33
CA ASN A 102 -23.45 7.46 -27.62
C ASN A 102 -24.68 6.57 -27.86
N ARG A 103 -25.18 5.88 -26.83
CA ARG A 103 -26.43 5.11 -26.95
C ARG A 103 -27.57 6.03 -27.35
N PHE A 104 -27.76 7.16 -26.66
CA PHE A 104 -28.84 8.10 -26.96
C PHE A 104 -28.78 8.62 -28.41
N ARG A 105 -27.57 8.93 -28.92
CA ARG A 105 -27.37 9.35 -30.32
C ARG A 105 -27.67 8.27 -31.36
N ALA A 106 -27.59 6.99 -31.01
CA ALA A 106 -27.90 5.89 -31.93
C ALA A 106 -29.42 5.64 -32.09
N TRP A 107 -30.25 6.22 -31.22
CA TRP A 107 -31.72 6.15 -31.30
C TRP A 107 -32.35 7.35 -32.03
N GLN A 108 -31.54 8.36 -32.40
CA GLN A 108 -31.95 9.54 -33.18
C GLN A 108 -31.54 9.36 -34.64
#